data_AF-A0A7Y9MG58-F1
#
_entry.id   AF-A0A7Y9MG58-F1
#
_cell.length_a   1.000
_cell.length_b   1.000
_cell.length_c   1.000
_cell.angle_alpha   90.00
_cell.angle_beta   90.00
_cell.angle_gamma   90.00
#
_symmetry.space_group_name_H-M   'P 1'
#
loop_
_entity.id
_entity.type
_entity.pdbx_description
1 polymer ?
#
loop_
_entity_poly.entity_id
_entity_poly.type
_entity_poly.pdbx_seq_one_letter_code
_entity_poly.pdbx_strand_id
1 'polypeptide(L)'
;MSIHNARTGQNRWWIIPIIAVVAAATVVLVALALTPNDPPESALIPWTPTPRVTTAPTETPEDEVLLAVPQKRFIAAVDGELAWRTDAGTCPTSMIWPELTTTGGDAWARFDASTGTNASGVLAFGAVAEGVVGMVTLSTADCGSYQFTSLVDESWQAVSNEAIADEWYFVPGQGPIVYLLGTAHTSPCDPAGIASRGALEVAVLCSDGSVVRSVDGAVTWDDGFAIAGASVITATPDGYLTGGLGRTECQGVELRGLTPEPSNADGLVAGCFVSVATPGNVAMSSVPGALWVWAGTSLGISPDGGATW
;
A
#
# COMPACT_ATOMS: atom_id res chain seq x y z
N MET A 1 -31.62 47.62 19.03
CA MET A 1 -30.23 47.67 19.50
C MET A 1 -29.35 47.39 18.29
N SER A 2 -28.64 48.41 17.82
CA SER A 2 -28.00 48.46 16.50
C SER A 2 -26.56 47.98 16.60
N ILE A 3 -26.12 47.06 15.72
CA ILE A 3 -24.70 46.69 15.60
C ILE A 3 -24.16 47.24 14.28
N HIS A 4 -23.12 48.06 14.38
CA HIS A 4 -22.43 48.79 13.31
C HIS A 4 -21.50 47.87 12.52
N ASN A 5 -21.58 47.95 11.19
CA ASN A 5 -20.55 47.49 10.25
C ASN A 5 -19.40 48.50 10.21
N ALA A 6 -18.17 48.07 10.51
CA ALA A 6 -16.96 48.84 10.24
C ALA A 6 -16.18 48.18 9.08
N ARG A 7 -16.31 48.74 7.87
CA ARG A 7 -15.41 48.48 6.75
C ARG A 7 -14.18 49.37 6.90
N THR A 8 -13.04 48.79 7.26
CA THR A 8 -11.74 49.46 7.19
C THR A 8 -11.21 49.41 5.76
N GLY A 9 -11.33 50.53 5.04
CA GLY A 9 -10.61 50.77 3.79
C GLY A 9 -9.12 50.96 4.08
N GLN A 10 -8.35 49.88 3.96
CA GLN A 10 -6.91 49.90 4.17
C GLN A 10 -6.22 50.36 2.89
N ASN A 11 -5.72 51.59 2.90
CA ASN A 11 -5.01 52.25 1.80
C ASN A 11 -3.86 51.39 1.27
N ARG A 12 -4.03 50.79 0.09
CA ARG A 12 -3.04 50.00 -0.68
C ARG A 12 -2.00 50.85 -1.42
N TRP A 13 -1.66 52.04 -0.90
CA TRP A 13 -0.75 52.96 -1.59
C TRP A 13 0.73 52.51 -1.56
N TRP A 14 1.07 51.58 -0.66
CA TRP A 14 2.42 51.04 -0.46
C TRP A 14 2.77 49.86 -1.39
N ILE A 15 1.80 49.31 -2.14
CA ILE A 15 2.05 48.20 -3.08
C ILE A 15 2.73 48.67 -4.37
N ILE A 16 2.45 49.91 -4.80
CA ILE A 16 2.98 50.50 -6.04
C ILE A 16 4.53 50.58 -6.06
N PRO A 17 5.22 51.06 -5.01
CA PRO A 17 6.69 51.09 -5.02
C PRO A 17 7.33 49.70 -5.02
N ILE A 18 6.70 48.71 -4.36
CA ILE A 18 7.24 47.34 -4.28
C ILE A 18 7.25 46.69 -5.67
N ILE A 19 6.15 46.82 -6.43
CA ILE A 19 6.06 46.27 -7.79
C ILE A 19 7.10 46.92 -8.72
N ALA A 20 7.34 48.22 -8.59
CA ALA A 20 8.34 48.92 -9.40
C ALA A 20 9.77 48.43 -9.15
N VAL A 21 10.11 48.15 -7.88
CA VAL A 21 11.44 47.63 -7.50
C VAL A 21 11.64 46.21 -8.02
N VAL A 22 10.63 45.34 -7.90
CA VAL A 22 10.69 43.95 -8.40
C VAL A 22 10.82 43.92 -9.92
N ALA A 23 10.08 44.77 -10.64
CA ALA A 23 10.16 44.90 -12.10
C ALA A 23 11.54 45.39 -12.56
N ALA A 24 12.13 46.37 -11.86
CA ALA A 24 13.47 46.85 -12.18
C ALA A 24 14.54 45.76 -11.96
N ALA A 25 14.45 45.01 -10.86
CA ALA A 25 15.37 43.91 -10.55
C ALA A 25 15.30 42.79 -11.61
N THR A 26 14.10 42.46 -12.10
CA THR A 26 13.93 41.43 -13.13
C THR A 26 14.55 41.85 -14.47
N VAL A 27 14.39 43.10 -14.88
CA VAL A 27 15.00 43.62 -16.11
C VAL A 27 16.54 43.57 -16.03
N VAL A 28 17.12 43.91 -14.87
CA VAL A 28 18.57 43.84 -14.67
C VAL A 28 19.10 42.40 -14.71
N LEU A 29 18.39 41.46 -14.10
CA LEU A 29 18.77 40.04 -14.11
C LEU A 29 18.70 39.43 -15.51
N VAL A 30 17.68 39.80 -16.30
CA VAL A 30 17.58 39.37 -17.71
C VAL A 30 18.71 39.94 -18.55
N ALA A 31 19.09 41.21 -18.33
CA ALA A 31 20.22 41.82 -19.04
C ALA A 31 21.56 41.13 -18.70
N LEU A 32 21.76 40.74 -17.44
CA LEU A 32 22.94 39.98 -17.00
C LEU A 32 22.96 38.53 -17.52
N ALA A 33 21.80 37.93 -17.74
CA ALA A 33 21.72 36.57 -18.31
C ALA A 33 22.02 36.55 -19.82
N LEU A 34 21.77 37.67 -20.51
CA LEU A 34 21.98 37.79 -21.96
C LEU A 34 23.37 38.31 -22.33
N THR A 35 24.26 38.63 -21.37
CA THR A 35 25.65 38.96 -21.69
C THR A 35 26.35 37.73 -22.28
N PRO A 36 26.85 37.79 -23.53
CA PRO A 36 27.54 36.67 -24.15
C PRO A 36 28.81 36.35 -23.39
N ASN A 37 28.92 35.13 -22.85
CA ASN A 37 30.19 34.58 -22.43
C ASN A 37 30.89 34.04 -23.68
N ASP A 38 31.82 34.82 -24.24
CA ASP A 38 32.72 34.30 -25.27
C ASP A 38 33.57 33.17 -24.65
N PRO A 39 33.54 31.95 -25.22
CA PRO A 39 34.39 30.88 -24.74
C PRO A 39 35.86 31.24 -24.97
N PRO A 40 36.78 30.86 -24.06
CA PRO A 40 38.19 31.06 -24.28
C PRO A 40 38.64 30.33 -25.55
N GLU A 41 39.38 31.06 -26.38
CA GLU A 41 39.99 30.59 -27.61
C GLU A 41 40.89 29.37 -27.30
N SER A 42 40.42 28.18 -27.73
CA SER A 42 41.17 26.94 -27.58
C SER A 42 42.43 26.98 -28.43
N ALA A 43 43.59 26.99 -27.76
CA ALA A 43 44.87 26.76 -28.40
C ALA A 43 44.89 25.39 -29.08
N LEU A 44 45.30 25.37 -30.35
CA LEU A 44 45.45 24.15 -31.16
C LEU A 44 46.62 23.30 -30.64
N ILE A 45 46.32 22.22 -29.93
CA ILE A 45 47.27 21.13 -29.63
C ILE A 45 47.28 20.08 -30.76
N PRO A 46 48.45 19.57 -31.18
CA PRO A 46 48.56 18.57 -32.23
C PRO A 46 47.92 17.24 -31.80
N TRP A 47 46.95 16.79 -32.59
CA TRP A 47 46.20 15.56 -32.37
C TRP A 47 47.05 14.33 -32.66
N THR A 48 47.28 13.53 -31.62
CA THR A 48 47.72 12.14 -31.76
C THR A 48 46.46 11.26 -31.70
N PRO A 49 46.17 10.38 -32.69
CA PRO A 49 44.95 9.59 -32.67
C PRO A 49 44.99 8.61 -31.50
N THR A 50 44.23 8.93 -30.45
CA THR A 50 43.97 8.01 -29.34
C THR A 50 42.94 6.99 -29.82
N PRO A 51 43.16 5.68 -29.61
CA PRO A 51 42.16 4.67 -29.99
C PRO A 51 40.84 4.99 -29.30
N ARG A 52 39.78 5.10 -30.10
CA ARG A 52 38.40 5.28 -29.61
C ARG A 52 38.04 4.02 -28.83
N VAL A 53 38.07 4.11 -27.50
CA VAL A 53 37.42 3.14 -26.62
C VAL A 53 35.93 3.32 -26.88
N THR A 54 35.35 2.42 -27.67
CA THR A 54 33.90 2.24 -27.73
C THR A 54 33.45 1.91 -26.32
N THR A 55 32.86 2.87 -25.61
CA THR A 55 32.12 2.59 -24.39
C THR A 55 31.04 1.59 -24.76
N ALA A 56 31.18 0.35 -24.27
CA ALA A 56 30.12 -0.63 -24.31
C ALA A 56 28.84 0.03 -23.75
N PRO A 57 27.66 -0.27 -24.30
CA PRO A 57 26.42 0.21 -23.70
C PRO A 57 26.43 -0.14 -22.22
N THR A 58 26.30 0.88 -21.36
CA THR A 58 26.02 0.66 -19.95
C THR A 58 24.73 -0.14 -19.90
N GLU A 59 24.79 -1.39 -19.44
CA GLU A 59 23.59 -2.18 -19.17
C GLU A 59 22.74 -1.35 -18.21
N THR A 60 21.57 -0.90 -18.70
CA THR A 60 20.53 -0.39 -17.81
C THR A 60 20.27 -1.49 -16.80
N PRO A 61 20.41 -1.25 -15.48
CA PRO A 61 20.07 -2.28 -14.50
C PRO A 61 18.64 -2.71 -14.75
N GLU A 62 18.47 -3.97 -15.12
CA GLU A 62 17.17 -4.59 -15.29
C GLU A 62 16.57 -4.72 -13.88
N ASP A 63 15.34 -4.23 -13.70
CA ASP A 63 14.62 -4.39 -12.43
C ASP A 63 14.58 -5.90 -12.10
N GLU A 64 15.09 -6.27 -10.93
CA GLU A 64 15.02 -7.66 -10.48
C GLU A 64 13.55 -8.02 -10.28
N VAL A 65 13.08 -9.04 -11.01
CA VAL A 65 11.69 -9.51 -10.90
C VAL A 65 11.51 -10.18 -9.55
N LEU A 66 11.06 -9.42 -8.56
CA LEU A 66 10.66 -9.95 -7.26
C LEU A 66 9.31 -10.65 -7.39
N LEU A 67 9.28 -11.93 -7.02
CA LEU A 67 8.06 -12.71 -6.91
C LEU A 67 7.27 -12.31 -5.66
N ALA A 68 5.95 -12.36 -5.77
CA ALA A 68 5.08 -12.21 -4.62
C ALA A 68 5.21 -13.45 -3.73
N VAL A 69 5.22 -13.23 -2.42
CA VAL A 69 5.20 -14.32 -1.44
C VAL A 69 4.01 -14.10 -0.50
N PRO A 70 3.47 -15.16 0.10
CA PRO A 70 2.38 -15.04 1.06
C PRO A 70 2.67 -13.99 2.13
N GLN A 71 1.69 -13.12 2.37
CA GLN A 71 1.76 -12.08 3.39
C GLN A 71 2.03 -12.70 4.77
N LYS A 72 2.99 -12.11 5.49
CA LYS A 72 3.36 -12.50 6.86
C LYS A 72 2.87 -11.49 7.89
N ARG A 73 2.23 -10.42 7.44
CA ARG A 73 1.78 -9.29 8.24
C ARG A 73 0.44 -8.82 7.74
N PHE A 74 -0.34 -8.34 8.68
CA PHE A 74 -1.66 -7.79 8.43
C PHE A 74 -1.82 -6.48 9.19
N ILE A 75 -2.55 -5.56 8.58
CA ILE A 75 -3.00 -4.32 9.20
C ILE A 75 -4.46 -4.13 8.82
N ALA A 76 -5.29 -3.81 9.79
CA ALA A 76 -6.71 -3.53 9.63
C ALA A 76 -6.95 -2.11 10.14
N ALA A 77 -6.98 -1.15 9.22
CA ALA A 77 -7.31 0.23 9.55
C ALA A 77 -8.81 0.36 9.79
N VAL A 78 -9.18 1.17 10.77
CA VAL A 78 -10.57 1.58 11.01
C VAL A 78 -10.77 3.02 10.56
N ASP A 79 -9.80 3.88 10.86
CA ASP A 79 -9.72 5.28 10.38
C ASP A 79 -8.24 5.73 10.30
N GLY A 80 -7.98 7.05 10.26
CA GLY A 80 -6.62 7.62 10.19
C GLY A 80 -5.80 7.59 11.49
N GLU A 81 -6.40 7.22 12.63
CA GLU A 81 -5.74 7.15 13.95
C GLU A 81 -5.85 5.75 14.58
N LEU A 82 -6.99 5.08 14.35
CA LEU A 82 -7.35 3.76 14.86
C LEU A 82 -7.02 2.67 13.84
N ALA A 83 -6.13 1.76 14.23
CA ALA A 83 -5.82 0.58 13.45
C ALA A 83 -5.38 -0.59 14.34
N TRP A 84 -5.49 -1.79 13.78
CA TRP A 84 -4.92 -2.99 14.36
C TRP A 84 -3.86 -3.58 13.46
N ARG A 85 -2.86 -4.26 14.02
CA ARG A 85 -1.90 -5.06 13.25
C ARG A 85 -1.56 -6.37 13.93
N THR A 86 -1.13 -7.34 13.15
CA THR A 86 -0.59 -8.61 13.65
C THR A 86 0.33 -9.23 12.61
N ASP A 87 1.24 -10.09 13.07
CA ASP A 87 1.95 -11.02 12.19
C ASP A 87 1.08 -12.26 11.93
N ALA A 88 1.33 -12.95 10.82
CA ALA A 88 0.66 -14.20 10.47
C ALA A 88 0.96 -15.29 11.50
N GLY A 89 2.21 -15.38 11.94
CA GLY A 89 2.69 -16.49 12.77
C GLY A 89 2.65 -17.83 12.03
N THR A 90 2.96 -18.90 12.76
CA THR A 90 2.94 -20.28 12.28
C THR A 90 2.06 -21.15 13.18
N CYS A 91 1.25 -22.01 12.58
CA CYS A 91 0.45 -23.00 13.32
C CYS A 91 1.27 -24.28 13.57
N PRO A 92 1.12 -24.97 14.73
CA PRO A 92 0.19 -24.69 15.85
C PRO A 92 0.80 -23.87 17.00
N THR A 93 2.04 -23.42 16.88
CA THR A 93 2.83 -22.96 18.03
C THR A 93 2.78 -21.45 18.27
N SER A 94 2.32 -20.67 17.29
CA SER A 94 2.32 -19.21 17.41
C SER A 94 1.09 -18.71 18.14
N MET A 95 1.30 -18.10 19.30
CA MET A 95 0.30 -17.23 19.90
C MET A 95 0.13 -15.98 19.04
N ILE A 96 -1.11 -15.52 18.91
CA ILE A 96 -1.48 -14.33 18.16
C ILE A 96 -1.67 -13.19 19.14
N TRP A 97 -0.94 -12.10 18.91
CA TRP A 97 -0.96 -10.90 19.75
C TRP A 97 -1.29 -9.66 18.93
N PRO A 98 -2.56 -9.47 18.51
CA PRO A 98 -2.92 -8.28 17.76
C PRO A 98 -2.64 -7.03 18.58
N GLU A 99 -2.10 -6.03 17.91
CA GLU A 99 -1.75 -4.75 18.51
C GLU A 99 -2.71 -3.66 18.02
N LEU A 100 -3.24 -2.86 18.92
CA LEU A 100 -4.13 -1.72 18.64
C LEU A 100 -3.39 -0.40 18.81
N THR A 101 -3.54 0.50 17.84
CA THR A 101 -3.21 1.93 17.99
C THR A 101 -4.48 2.76 17.98
N THR A 102 -4.52 3.81 18.80
CA THR A 102 -5.50 4.92 18.72
C THR A 102 -4.81 6.27 18.47
N THR A 103 -3.54 6.23 18.05
CA THR A 103 -2.63 7.38 17.97
C THR A 103 -1.91 7.48 16.62
N GLY A 104 -2.48 6.92 15.55
CA GLY A 104 -1.81 6.93 14.24
C GLY A 104 -0.53 6.09 14.20
N GLY A 105 -0.39 5.12 15.11
CA GLY A 105 0.74 4.20 15.18
C GLY A 105 1.91 4.65 16.06
N ASP A 106 1.78 5.77 16.79
CA ASP A 106 2.78 6.21 17.77
C ASP A 106 2.91 5.24 18.96
N ALA A 107 1.78 4.68 19.41
CA ALA A 107 1.72 3.71 20.48
C ALA A 107 0.80 2.53 20.15
N TRP A 108 1.15 1.35 20.66
CA TRP A 108 0.46 0.09 20.38
C TRP A 108 0.19 -0.69 21.67
N ALA A 109 -1.07 -1.02 21.93
CA ALA A 109 -1.51 -1.88 23.02
C ALA A 109 -1.70 -3.32 22.52
N ARG A 110 -1.26 -4.33 23.29
CA ARG A 110 -1.32 -5.74 22.90
C ARG A 110 -2.49 -6.47 23.52
N PHE A 111 -3.13 -7.33 22.75
CA PHE A 111 -4.24 -8.17 23.18
C PHE A 111 -3.94 -9.65 22.89
N ASP A 112 -4.33 -10.55 23.79
CA ASP A 112 -4.22 -11.99 23.58
C ASP A 112 -5.42 -12.48 22.77
N ALA A 113 -5.20 -12.95 21.54
CA ALA A 113 -6.25 -13.50 20.70
C ALA A 113 -6.30 -15.04 20.72
N SER A 114 -5.33 -15.71 21.35
CA SER A 114 -5.19 -17.17 21.34
C SER A 114 -5.82 -17.83 22.56
N THR A 115 -5.69 -17.22 23.74
CA THR A 115 -6.25 -17.77 24.97
C THR A 115 -7.78 -17.78 24.92
N GLY A 116 -8.39 -18.96 25.01
CA GLY A 116 -9.85 -19.13 24.99
C GLY A 116 -10.47 -19.34 23.60
N THR A 117 -9.75 -19.04 22.52
CA THR A 117 -10.20 -19.23 21.12
C THR A 117 -9.50 -20.40 20.41
N ASN A 118 -8.31 -20.81 20.90
CA ASN A 118 -7.39 -21.74 20.21
C ASN A 118 -6.92 -21.24 18.83
N ALA A 119 -6.95 -19.93 18.61
CA ALA A 119 -6.48 -19.31 17.37
C ALA A 119 -4.95 -19.33 17.28
N SER A 120 -4.42 -19.72 16.11
CA SER A 120 -3.01 -19.70 15.74
C SER A 120 -2.87 -19.53 14.22
N GLY A 121 -1.84 -18.87 13.72
CA GLY A 121 -1.67 -18.71 12.27
C GLY A 121 -2.79 -17.87 11.63
N VAL A 122 -2.61 -16.56 11.56
CA VAL A 122 -3.56 -15.63 10.91
C VAL A 122 -3.50 -15.81 9.40
N LEU A 123 -4.66 -15.97 8.78
CA LEU A 123 -4.86 -16.12 7.33
C LEU A 123 -5.47 -14.88 6.70
N ALA A 124 -6.31 -14.16 7.45
CA ALA A 124 -6.89 -12.89 7.05
C ALA A 124 -7.21 -12.04 8.28
N PHE A 125 -7.25 -10.73 8.09
CA PHE A 125 -7.46 -9.76 9.16
C PHE A 125 -7.99 -8.45 8.59
N GLY A 126 -9.18 -8.04 9.04
CA GLY A 126 -9.87 -6.89 8.50
C GLY A 126 -10.81 -6.23 9.50
N ALA A 127 -11.20 -5.00 9.20
CA ALA A 127 -12.33 -4.35 9.86
C ALA A 127 -13.63 -4.92 9.29
N VAL A 128 -14.50 -5.43 10.15
CA VAL A 128 -15.73 -6.15 9.75
C VAL A 128 -17.00 -5.37 10.11
N ALA A 129 -16.90 -4.44 11.05
CA ALA A 129 -17.91 -3.44 11.36
C ALA A 129 -17.24 -2.20 11.98
N GLU A 130 -18.02 -1.15 12.24
CA GLU A 130 -17.52 0.05 12.92
C GLU A 130 -16.90 -0.32 14.29
N GLY A 131 -15.60 -0.08 14.43
CA GLY A 131 -14.85 -0.40 15.65
C GLY A 131 -14.63 -1.90 15.92
N VAL A 132 -15.03 -2.80 15.02
CA VAL A 132 -14.86 -4.24 15.17
C VAL A 132 -13.90 -4.77 14.11
N VAL A 133 -12.89 -5.50 14.56
CA VAL A 133 -11.96 -6.25 13.70
C VAL A 133 -12.22 -7.74 13.81
N GLY A 134 -12.04 -8.45 12.71
CA GLY A 134 -12.20 -9.89 12.58
C GLY A 134 -10.95 -10.54 12.00
N MET A 135 -10.66 -11.76 12.44
CA MET A 135 -9.57 -12.60 11.92
C MET A 135 -10.10 -13.95 11.48
N VAL A 136 -9.53 -14.45 10.38
CA VAL A 136 -9.53 -15.89 10.08
C VAL A 136 -8.19 -16.45 10.52
N THR A 137 -8.21 -17.50 11.32
CA THR A 137 -7.00 -18.14 11.85
C THR A 137 -7.07 -19.66 11.70
N LEU A 138 -5.95 -20.35 11.85
CA LEU A 138 -5.94 -21.80 12.00
C LEU A 138 -6.17 -22.21 13.47
N SER A 139 -6.66 -23.43 13.68
CA SER A 139 -6.80 -24.02 15.01
C SER A 139 -5.47 -24.59 15.50
N THR A 140 -5.07 -24.30 16.74
CA THR A 140 -3.91 -24.93 17.39
C THR A 140 -4.02 -26.46 17.53
N ALA A 141 -5.24 -27.01 17.39
CA ALA A 141 -5.48 -28.45 17.55
C ALA A 141 -5.00 -29.28 16.34
N ASP A 142 -5.18 -28.77 15.12
CA ASP A 142 -4.97 -29.55 13.90
C ASP A 142 -4.34 -28.77 12.72
N CYS A 143 -4.26 -27.44 12.78
CA CYS A 143 -3.86 -26.56 11.68
C CYS A 143 -4.59 -26.76 10.35
N GLY A 144 -5.70 -27.51 10.35
CA GLY A 144 -6.52 -27.79 9.17
C GLY A 144 -7.90 -27.15 9.26
N SER A 145 -8.35 -26.80 10.46
CA SER A 145 -9.62 -26.12 10.71
C SER A 145 -9.41 -24.62 10.86
N TYR A 146 -10.30 -23.83 10.26
CA TYR A 146 -10.32 -22.37 10.39
C TYR A 146 -11.16 -21.93 11.59
N GLN A 147 -10.70 -20.90 12.28
CA GLN A 147 -11.41 -20.22 13.37
C GLN A 147 -11.69 -18.78 12.95
N PHE A 148 -12.92 -18.35 13.16
CA PHE A 148 -13.34 -16.97 12.96
C PHE A 148 -13.36 -16.30 14.32
N THR A 149 -12.60 -15.21 14.48
CA THR A 149 -12.48 -14.53 15.78
C THR A 149 -12.74 -13.05 15.60
N SER A 150 -13.52 -12.43 16.48
CA SER A 150 -13.71 -10.97 16.49
C SER A 150 -13.45 -10.40 17.86
N LEU A 151 -13.15 -9.10 17.90
CA LEU A 151 -13.03 -8.36 19.15
C LEU A 151 -14.39 -7.83 19.59
N VAL A 152 -14.87 -8.30 20.75
CA VAL A 152 -16.13 -7.87 21.37
C VAL A 152 -15.84 -7.48 22.82
N ASP A 153 -16.22 -6.26 23.21
CA ASP A 153 -16.00 -5.71 24.55
C ASP A 153 -14.55 -5.92 25.06
N GLU A 154 -13.56 -5.57 24.22
CA GLU A 154 -12.12 -5.69 24.49
C GLU A 154 -11.61 -7.12 24.67
N SER A 155 -12.43 -8.12 24.33
CA SER A 155 -12.09 -9.54 24.40
C SER A 155 -12.20 -10.21 23.04
N TRP A 156 -11.23 -11.05 22.68
CA TRP A 156 -11.31 -11.86 21.48
C TRP A 156 -12.24 -13.05 21.71
N GLN A 157 -13.20 -13.24 20.82
CA GLN A 157 -14.19 -14.30 20.91
C GLN A 157 -14.24 -15.08 19.61
N ALA A 158 -14.33 -16.41 19.72
CA ALA A 158 -14.70 -17.24 18.59
C ALA A 158 -16.13 -16.89 18.17
N VAL A 159 -16.31 -16.62 16.89
CA VAL A 159 -17.60 -16.25 16.29
C VAL A 159 -17.97 -17.22 15.18
N SER A 160 -19.22 -17.17 14.73
CA SER A 160 -19.61 -17.88 13.53
C SER A 160 -19.00 -17.22 12.29
N ASN A 161 -18.89 -17.96 11.19
CA ASN A 161 -18.33 -17.43 9.95
C ASN A 161 -19.17 -16.27 9.39
N GLU A 162 -20.49 -16.24 9.64
CA GLU A 162 -21.36 -15.15 9.18
C GLU A 162 -21.01 -13.79 9.82
N ALA A 163 -20.32 -13.77 10.97
CA ALA A 163 -19.88 -12.53 11.59
C ALA A 163 -18.76 -11.82 10.79
N ILE A 164 -18.08 -12.55 9.90
CA ILE A 164 -17.01 -12.02 9.04
C ILE A 164 -17.23 -12.45 7.58
N ALA A 165 -18.47 -12.29 7.11
CA ALA A 165 -18.94 -12.87 5.85
C ALA A 165 -18.25 -12.38 4.58
N ASP A 166 -17.50 -11.29 4.65
CA ASP A 166 -16.78 -10.68 3.53
C ASP A 166 -15.26 -10.94 3.58
N GLU A 167 -14.79 -11.71 4.57
CA GLU A 167 -13.36 -11.97 4.78
C GLU A 167 -12.92 -13.18 3.93
N TRP A 168 -12.34 -12.88 2.78
CA TRP A 168 -11.69 -13.87 1.93
C TRP A 168 -10.29 -14.20 2.45
N TYR A 169 -9.89 -15.46 2.33
CA TYR A 169 -8.57 -15.90 2.79
C TYR A 169 -8.03 -17.05 1.94
N PHE A 170 -6.76 -17.39 2.13
CA PHE A 170 -6.15 -18.58 1.56
C PHE A 170 -5.20 -19.23 2.57
N VAL A 171 -4.85 -20.49 2.33
CA VAL A 171 -3.84 -21.20 3.11
C VAL A 171 -2.57 -21.31 2.26
N PRO A 172 -1.45 -20.67 2.68
CA PRO A 172 -0.20 -20.74 1.95
C PRO A 172 0.23 -22.20 1.67
N GLY A 173 0.52 -22.51 0.41
CA GLY A 173 1.00 -23.84 0.00
C GLY A 173 -0.09 -24.89 -0.25
N GLN A 174 -1.38 -24.54 -0.22
CA GLN A 174 -2.48 -25.45 -0.56
C GLN A 174 -2.97 -25.37 -2.02
N GLY A 175 -2.16 -24.76 -2.88
CA GLY A 175 -2.48 -24.57 -4.30
C GLY A 175 -3.38 -23.36 -4.54
N PRO A 176 -4.03 -23.29 -5.72
CA PRO A 176 -4.73 -22.10 -6.17
C PRO A 176 -6.16 -22.09 -5.61
N ILE A 177 -6.29 -22.11 -4.29
CA ILE A 177 -7.57 -22.15 -3.58
C ILE A 177 -7.68 -20.92 -2.69
N VAL A 178 -8.80 -20.21 -2.84
CA VAL A 178 -9.23 -19.15 -1.93
C VAL A 178 -10.52 -19.59 -1.25
N TYR A 179 -10.79 -19.05 -0.07
CA TYR A 179 -11.92 -19.44 0.75
C TYR A 179 -12.76 -18.22 1.11
N LEU A 180 -14.07 -18.42 1.08
CA LEU A 180 -15.06 -17.49 1.63
C LEU A 180 -15.97 -18.28 2.56
N LEU A 181 -16.13 -17.83 3.81
CA LEU A 181 -16.98 -18.51 4.80
C LEU A 181 -16.63 -20.01 5.03
N GLY A 182 -15.39 -20.42 4.71
CA GLY A 182 -14.97 -21.83 4.77
C GLY A 182 -15.25 -22.65 3.50
N THR A 183 -15.92 -22.08 2.51
CA THR A 183 -16.15 -22.70 1.21
C THR A 183 -14.94 -22.44 0.30
N ALA A 184 -14.44 -23.48 -0.35
CA ALA A 184 -13.29 -23.40 -1.26
C ALA A 184 -13.72 -22.97 -2.67
N HIS A 185 -12.95 -22.05 -3.26
CA HIS A 185 -13.09 -21.58 -4.64
C HIS A 185 -11.73 -21.69 -5.35
N THR A 186 -11.72 -22.19 -6.57
CA THR A 186 -10.50 -22.28 -7.37
C THR A 186 -10.16 -20.90 -7.96
N SER A 187 -8.95 -20.43 -7.68
CA SER A 187 -8.31 -19.27 -8.30
C SER A 187 -7.56 -19.70 -9.57
N PRO A 188 -7.35 -18.82 -10.56
CA PRO A 188 -6.47 -19.08 -11.71
C PRO A 188 -5.00 -19.29 -11.35
N CYS A 189 -4.58 -18.89 -10.14
CA CYS A 189 -3.17 -18.87 -9.71
C CYS A 189 -3.01 -19.17 -8.21
N ASP A 190 -1.78 -19.50 -7.80
CA ASP A 190 -1.43 -19.65 -6.39
C ASP A 190 -1.41 -18.27 -5.68
N PRO A 191 -2.29 -18.06 -4.68
CA PRO A 191 -2.41 -16.76 -4.00
C PRO A 191 -1.20 -16.44 -3.12
N ALA A 192 -0.77 -15.18 -3.19
CA ALA A 192 0.20 -14.54 -2.30
C ALA A 192 -0.42 -13.41 -1.47
N GLY A 193 -1.56 -12.86 -1.90
CA GLY A 193 -2.35 -11.88 -1.16
C GLY A 193 -3.79 -11.83 -1.70
N ILE A 194 -4.71 -11.33 -0.88
CA ILE A 194 -6.12 -11.17 -1.25
C ILE A 194 -6.60 -9.79 -0.80
N ALA A 195 -7.44 -9.18 -1.63
CA ALA A 195 -8.20 -7.99 -1.29
C ALA A 195 -9.66 -8.21 -1.69
N SER A 196 -10.58 -8.07 -0.74
CA SER A 196 -12.02 -8.20 -1.00
C SER A 196 -12.74 -6.86 -0.87
N ARG A 197 -13.75 -6.67 -1.73
CA ARG A 197 -14.74 -5.59 -1.67
C ARG A 197 -16.11 -6.24 -1.43
N GLY A 198 -16.20 -7.02 -0.36
CA GLY A 198 -17.38 -7.83 -0.03
C GLY A 198 -17.30 -9.27 -0.54
N ALA A 199 -18.40 -10.01 -0.40
CA ALA A 199 -18.52 -11.40 -0.80
C ALA A 199 -18.52 -11.68 -2.32
N LEU A 200 -18.71 -10.67 -3.18
CA LEU A 200 -18.77 -10.85 -4.64
C LEU A 200 -17.52 -10.38 -5.38
N GLU A 201 -16.87 -9.35 -4.85
CA GLU A 201 -15.73 -8.72 -5.50
C GLU A 201 -14.45 -9.05 -4.76
N VAL A 202 -13.52 -9.74 -5.43
CA VAL A 202 -12.25 -10.16 -4.85
C VAL A 202 -11.13 -10.08 -5.88
N ALA A 203 -9.99 -9.55 -5.46
CA ALA A 203 -8.74 -9.59 -6.20
C ALA A 203 -7.73 -10.50 -5.49
N VAL A 204 -7.05 -11.32 -6.26
CA VAL A 204 -5.97 -12.20 -5.79
C VAL A 204 -4.67 -11.73 -6.40
N LEU A 205 -3.71 -11.38 -5.56
CA LEU A 205 -2.32 -11.23 -5.96
C LEU A 205 -1.72 -12.64 -6.06
N CYS A 206 -1.36 -13.03 -7.28
CA CYS A 206 -0.71 -14.29 -7.60
C CYS A 206 0.76 -14.28 -7.19
N SER A 207 1.32 -15.45 -6.90
CA SER A 207 2.74 -15.62 -6.53
C SER A 207 3.71 -15.20 -7.64
N ASP A 208 3.27 -15.15 -8.89
CA ASP A 208 4.05 -14.65 -10.03
C ASP A 208 4.01 -13.10 -10.19
N GLY A 209 3.29 -12.40 -9.31
CA GLY A 209 3.12 -10.94 -9.35
C GLY A 209 1.98 -10.46 -10.27
N SER A 210 1.20 -11.37 -10.85
CA SER A 210 -0.05 -10.99 -11.53
C SER A 210 -1.20 -10.80 -10.54
N VAL A 211 -2.21 -10.03 -10.94
CA VAL A 211 -3.45 -9.85 -10.17
C VAL A 211 -4.61 -10.34 -11.02
N VAL A 212 -5.39 -11.27 -10.47
CA VAL A 212 -6.65 -11.74 -11.06
C VAL A 212 -7.84 -11.26 -10.23
N ARG A 213 -8.96 -10.94 -10.89
CA ARG A 213 -10.15 -10.39 -10.24
C ARG A 213 -11.40 -11.21 -10.56
N SER A 214 -12.29 -11.27 -9.60
CA SER A 214 -13.66 -11.77 -9.76
C SER A 214 -14.64 -10.74 -9.22
N VAL A 215 -15.78 -10.61 -9.89
CA VAL A 215 -16.90 -9.73 -9.51
C VAL A 215 -18.21 -10.50 -9.26
N ASP A 216 -18.12 -11.84 -9.25
CA ASP A 216 -19.25 -12.75 -9.12
C ASP A 216 -19.03 -13.85 -8.06
N GLY A 217 -18.17 -13.57 -7.08
CA GLY A 217 -17.90 -14.49 -5.96
C GLY A 217 -17.01 -15.67 -6.35
N ALA A 218 -15.97 -15.40 -7.14
CA ALA A 218 -15.03 -16.39 -7.67
C ALA A 218 -15.70 -17.48 -8.53
N VAL A 219 -16.78 -17.13 -9.23
CA VAL A 219 -17.41 -18.00 -10.24
C VAL A 219 -16.66 -17.87 -11.57
N THR A 220 -16.30 -16.65 -11.95
CA THR A 220 -15.42 -16.34 -13.06
C THR A 220 -14.30 -15.42 -12.64
N TRP A 221 -13.19 -15.46 -13.38
CA TRP A 221 -12.02 -14.63 -13.18
C TRP A 221 -11.62 -13.95 -14.48
N ASP A 222 -11.01 -12.77 -14.39
CA ASP A 222 -10.39 -12.11 -15.52
C ASP A 222 -9.11 -12.83 -16.01
N ASP A 223 -8.53 -12.34 -17.12
CA ASP A 223 -7.30 -12.89 -17.71
C ASP A 223 -6.04 -12.58 -16.88
N GLY A 224 -6.16 -11.79 -15.82
CA GLY A 224 -5.05 -11.32 -15.00
C GLY A 224 -4.31 -10.10 -15.56
N PHE A 225 -3.66 -9.36 -14.67
CA PHE A 225 -2.83 -8.19 -14.99
C PHE A 225 -1.48 -8.29 -14.27
N ALA A 226 -0.38 -8.33 -15.02
CA ALA A 226 0.97 -8.48 -14.46
C ALA A 226 1.48 -7.16 -13.86
N ILE A 227 1.93 -7.19 -12.60
CA ILE A 227 2.51 -6.03 -11.92
C ILE A 227 3.87 -6.43 -11.37
N ALA A 228 4.93 -6.09 -12.10
CA ALA A 228 6.27 -6.43 -11.69
C ALA A 228 6.60 -5.87 -10.28
N GLY A 229 7.09 -6.75 -9.42
CA GLY A 229 7.46 -6.44 -8.03
C GLY A 229 6.29 -6.38 -7.04
N ALA A 230 5.04 -6.60 -7.46
CA ALA A 230 3.89 -6.59 -6.55
C ALA A 230 4.09 -7.60 -5.39
N SER A 231 3.94 -7.11 -4.16
CA SER A 231 4.14 -7.91 -2.94
C SER A 231 2.95 -7.88 -1.98
N VAL A 232 2.01 -6.96 -2.16
CA VAL A 232 0.82 -6.82 -1.32
C VAL A 232 -0.30 -6.21 -2.15
N ILE A 233 -1.55 -6.56 -1.82
CA ILE A 233 -2.75 -5.95 -2.37
C ILE A 233 -3.67 -5.53 -1.22
N THR A 234 -4.46 -4.47 -1.43
CA THR A 234 -5.54 -4.07 -0.52
C THR A 234 -6.72 -3.54 -1.33
N ALA A 235 -7.92 -3.62 -0.78
CA ALA A 235 -9.11 -3.05 -1.38
C ALA A 235 -9.16 -1.54 -1.11
N THR A 236 -9.76 -0.80 -2.02
CA THR A 236 -10.07 0.63 -1.87
C THR A 236 -11.55 0.87 -2.19
N PRO A 237 -12.11 2.04 -1.86
CA PRO A 237 -13.49 2.37 -2.22
C PRO A 237 -13.78 2.24 -3.72
N ASP A 238 -12.78 2.54 -4.56
CA ASP A 238 -12.94 2.60 -6.03
C ASP A 238 -12.30 1.43 -6.78
N GLY A 239 -11.67 0.48 -6.08
CA GLY A 239 -10.98 -0.66 -6.71
C GLY A 239 -9.98 -1.31 -5.78
N TYR A 240 -8.76 -1.51 -6.26
CA TYR A 240 -7.68 -2.13 -5.50
C TYR A 240 -6.40 -1.32 -5.61
N LEU A 241 -5.50 -1.54 -4.66
CA LEU A 241 -4.19 -0.94 -4.65
C LEU A 241 -3.15 -2.02 -4.37
N THR A 242 -2.10 -2.04 -5.18
CA THR A 242 -0.95 -2.93 -4.98
C THR A 242 0.25 -2.15 -4.46
N GLY A 243 1.05 -2.79 -3.62
CA GLY A 243 2.34 -2.31 -3.17
C GLY A 243 3.43 -3.20 -3.75
N GLY A 244 4.31 -2.61 -4.56
CA GLY A 244 5.44 -3.27 -5.18
C GLY A 244 6.78 -2.92 -4.53
N LEU A 245 7.74 -3.84 -4.58
CA LEU A 245 9.12 -3.66 -4.12
C LEU A 245 10.10 -3.80 -5.28
N GLY A 246 11.35 -3.38 -5.07
CA GLY A 246 12.45 -3.64 -6.01
C GLY A 246 12.48 -2.75 -7.25
N ARG A 247 11.76 -1.62 -7.24
CA ARG A 247 11.76 -0.65 -8.33
C ARG A 247 12.86 0.39 -8.16
N THR A 248 13.55 0.70 -9.25
CA THR A 248 14.59 1.75 -9.25
C THR A 248 14.03 3.14 -8.96
N GLU A 249 12.79 3.40 -9.36
CA GLU A 249 12.11 4.70 -9.23
C GLU A 249 11.55 4.95 -7.82
N CYS A 250 11.36 3.90 -7.03
CA CYS A 250 10.86 3.96 -5.65
C CYS A 250 11.70 3.09 -4.71
N GLN A 251 12.52 3.72 -3.87
CA GLN A 251 13.29 3.05 -2.81
C GLN A 251 12.38 2.70 -1.62
N GLY A 252 11.40 1.83 -1.84
CA GLY A 252 10.41 1.44 -0.84
C GLY A 252 9.24 0.70 -1.46
N VAL A 253 8.03 1.02 -0.99
CA VAL A 253 6.79 0.44 -1.50
C VAL A 253 6.21 1.38 -2.57
N GLU A 254 6.28 0.97 -3.83
CA GLU A 254 5.61 1.66 -4.94
C GLU A 254 4.14 1.27 -4.97
N LEU A 255 3.24 2.25 -4.95
CA LEU A 255 1.82 2.01 -5.00
C LEU A 255 1.30 2.09 -6.42
N ARG A 256 0.48 1.12 -6.83
CA ARG A 256 -0.19 1.11 -8.14
C ARG A 256 -1.68 0.80 -8.01
N GLY A 257 -2.49 1.66 -8.59
CA GLY A 257 -3.94 1.53 -8.61
C GLY A 257 -4.43 0.50 -9.61
N LEU A 258 -5.53 -0.18 -9.26
CA LEU A 258 -6.26 -1.11 -10.11
C LEU A 258 -7.76 -0.83 -10.01
N THR A 259 -8.46 -0.90 -11.14
CA THR A 259 -9.92 -0.79 -11.18
C THR A 259 -10.59 -2.12 -10.79
N PRO A 260 -11.88 -2.13 -10.40
CA PRO A 260 -12.58 -3.35 -10.01
C PRO A 260 -12.63 -4.39 -11.13
N GLU A 261 -12.78 -3.92 -12.36
CA GLU A 261 -12.67 -4.70 -13.60
C GLU A 261 -11.43 -4.24 -14.38
N PRO A 262 -10.83 -5.09 -15.24
CA PRO A 262 -9.67 -4.72 -16.05
C PRO A 262 -9.87 -3.43 -16.85
N SER A 263 -8.89 -2.53 -16.80
CA SER A 263 -8.92 -1.30 -17.59
C SER A 263 -7.52 -0.80 -17.97
N ASN A 264 -7.46 0.13 -18.92
CA ASN A 264 -6.20 0.78 -19.29
C ASN A 264 -5.63 1.70 -18.19
N ALA A 265 -6.39 1.96 -17.12
CA ALA A 265 -5.92 2.72 -15.96
C ALA A 265 -5.21 1.83 -14.92
N ASP A 266 -5.24 0.50 -15.10
CA ASP A 266 -4.55 -0.43 -14.22
C ASP A 266 -3.03 -0.22 -14.27
N GLY A 267 -2.40 -0.31 -13.10
CA GLY A 267 -0.95 -0.22 -12.97
C GLY A 267 -0.39 1.20 -12.98
N LEU A 268 -1.25 2.24 -13.02
CA LEU A 268 -0.83 3.62 -12.85
C LEU A 268 -0.22 3.82 -11.45
N VAL A 269 0.95 4.46 -11.41
CA VAL A 269 1.66 4.77 -10.16
C VAL A 269 0.85 5.79 -9.37
N ALA A 270 0.49 5.42 -8.14
CA ALA A 270 -0.23 6.26 -7.20
C ALA A 270 0.73 7.02 -6.26
N GLY A 271 1.88 6.44 -5.93
CA GLY A 271 2.90 7.08 -5.11
C GLY A 271 3.99 6.13 -4.63
N CYS A 272 4.85 6.61 -3.75
CA CYS A 272 5.99 5.86 -3.22
C CYS A 272 6.14 6.09 -1.72
N PHE A 273 6.11 5.02 -0.94
CA PHE A 273 6.44 5.04 0.49
C PHE A 273 7.88 4.60 0.72
N VAL A 274 8.76 5.55 1.02
CA VAL A 274 10.17 5.26 1.28
C VAL A 274 10.31 4.38 2.52
N SER A 275 10.83 3.18 2.34
CA SER A 275 10.94 2.18 3.40
C SER A 275 11.92 1.08 3.00
N VAL A 276 12.29 0.23 3.97
CA VAL A 276 13.08 -0.98 3.71
C VAL A 276 12.24 -2.17 4.12
N ALA A 277 11.82 -2.97 3.15
CA ALA A 277 11.03 -4.16 3.36
C ALA A 277 11.45 -5.27 2.39
N THR A 278 11.08 -6.50 2.75
CA THR A 278 11.22 -7.66 1.88
C THR A 278 9.83 -8.17 1.51
N PRO A 279 9.69 -8.96 0.43
CA PRO A 279 8.43 -9.61 0.11
C PRO A 279 7.82 -10.33 1.32
N GLY A 280 6.50 -10.20 1.48
CA GLY A 280 5.71 -10.74 2.60
C GLY A 280 5.76 -9.91 3.89
N ASN A 281 6.67 -8.94 4.02
CA ASN A 281 6.78 -8.04 5.19
C ASN A 281 6.17 -6.65 4.93
N VAL A 282 5.23 -6.57 3.99
CA VAL A 282 4.44 -5.37 3.68
C VAL A 282 2.96 -5.68 3.89
N ALA A 283 2.28 -4.83 4.65
CA ALA A 283 0.83 -4.88 4.83
C ALA A 283 0.23 -3.51 4.49
N MET A 284 -0.95 -3.51 3.88
CA MET A 284 -1.67 -2.28 3.53
C MET A 284 -3.15 -2.40 3.89
N SER A 285 -3.74 -1.29 4.33
CA SER A 285 -5.17 -1.20 4.59
C SER A 285 -5.67 0.18 4.22
N SER A 286 -6.66 0.23 3.33
CA SER A 286 -7.32 1.48 2.93
C SER A 286 -8.65 1.62 3.64
N VAL A 287 -8.89 2.83 4.14
CA VAL A 287 -10.17 3.30 4.66
C VAL A 287 -10.48 4.66 4.04
N PRO A 288 -11.74 5.15 4.10
CA PRO A 288 -12.04 6.50 3.62
C PRO A 288 -11.13 7.55 4.28
N GLY A 289 -10.34 8.24 3.45
CA GLY A 289 -9.43 9.31 3.90
C GLY A 289 -8.11 8.87 4.51
N ALA A 290 -7.79 7.56 4.56
CA ALA A 290 -6.50 7.08 5.03
C ALA A 290 -6.05 5.80 4.33
N LEU A 291 -4.77 5.73 3.96
CA LEU A 291 -4.10 4.50 3.55
C LEU A 291 -2.96 4.23 4.52
N TRP A 292 -3.03 3.09 5.20
CA TRP A 292 -1.98 2.63 6.08
C TRP A 292 -1.04 1.70 5.34
N VAL A 293 0.27 1.89 5.49
CA VAL A 293 1.31 0.98 4.99
C VAL A 293 2.26 0.64 6.12
N TRP A 294 2.38 -0.65 6.40
CA TRP A 294 3.36 -1.20 7.32
C TRP A 294 4.39 -2.03 6.56
N ALA A 295 5.60 -1.48 6.40
CA ALA A 295 6.66 -2.04 5.58
C ALA A 295 7.95 -2.18 6.40
N GLY A 296 8.33 -3.42 6.73
CA GLY A 296 9.52 -3.67 7.56
C GLY A 296 9.38 -3.04 8.96
N THR A 297 10.20 -2.06 9.29
CA THR A 297 10.06 -1.30 10.56
C THR A 297 9.33 0.02 10.40
N SER A 298 9.00 0.42 9.16
CA SER A 298 8.37 1.68 8.85
C SER A 298 6.85 1.54 8.82
N LEU A 299 6.17 2.56 9.35
CA LEU A 299 4.73 2.73 9.26
C LEU A 299 4.46 4.10 8.64
N GLY A 300 3.56 4.15 7.66
CA GLY A 300 3.12 5.38 7.03
C GLY A 300 1.60 5.42 6.94
N ILE A 301 1.04 6.63 7.05
CA ILE A 301 -0.39 6.88 6.90
C ILE A 301 -0.54 8.01 5.89
N SER A 302 -1.13 7.69 4.75
CA SER A 302 -1.36 8.64 3.69
C SER A 302 -2.80 9.18 3.76
N PRO A 303 -3.03 10.51 3.78
CA PRO A 303 -4.38 11.08 3.72
C PRO A 303 -4.97 11.16 2.30
N ASP A 304 -4.15 10.92 1.26
CA ASP A 304 -4.50 11.16 -0.15
C ASP A 304 -4.33 9.91 -1.05
N GLY A 305 -4.53 8.72 -0.48
CA GLY A 305 -4.53 7.46 -1.24
C GLY A 305 -3.15 6.97 -1.68
N GLY A 306 -2.09 7.49 -1.08
CA GLY A 306 -0.71 7.04 -1.24
C GLY A 306 0.21 8.06 -1.92
N ALA A 307 -0.30 9.23 -2.26
CA ALA A 307 0.47 10.25 -2.96
C ALA A 307 1.44 10.97 -2.01
N THR A 308 1.07 11.15 -0.73
CA THR A 308 1.90 11.71 0.34
C THR A 308 1.83 10.89 1.64
N TRP A 309 2.79 11.06 2.55
CA TRP A 309 2.97 10.28 3.78
C TRP A 309 3.31 11.16 4.97
#